data_AF-A0A9D9SG39-F1
#
_entry.id   AF-A0A9D9SG39-F1
#
_cell.length_a   1.000
_cell.length_b   1.000
_cell.length_c   1.000
_cell.angle_alpha   90.00
_cell.angle_beta   90.00
_cell.angle_gamma   90.00
#
_symmetry.space_group_name_H-M   'P 1'
#
loop_
_entity.id
_entity.type
_entity.pdbx_description
1 polymer ?
#
loop_
_entity_poly.entity_id
_entity_poly.type
_entity_poly.pdbx_seq_one_letter_code
_entity_poly.pdbx_strand_id
1 'polypeptide(L)'
;MNQTGRPLFRGKSWLVSALLALSHLAWAGDYSSEKARINKARDEADAILAAKEAECRQRFVVNSCLIEARQQHRAVVQPLREELLLLDEKQRKQRASDRLDRIRAKSDPASSRSDAAASPAASASVPSASASRSSPRPLIRPRLRSFGPASESPLADMPAASPEPSTTPEGVMEIPAADPGHARKRLTPMPNANALKDSTDRAREIEERRERVLKRNAEKAAKKPPAAPLPVPAAASSVAG
;
A
#
# COMPACT_ATOMS: atom_id res chain seq x y z
N MET A 1 71.10 -26.18 -1.53
CA MET A 1 69.70 -26.29 -1.08
C MET A 1 69.36 -25.01 -0.34
N ASN A 2 68.36 -24.24 -0.81
CA ASN A 2 67.53 -23.33 -0.01
C ASN A 2 66.51 -22.71 -0.96
N GLN A 3 65.30 -23.27 -0.95
CA GLN A 3 64.14 -22.77 -1.70
C GLN A 3 63.54 -21.58 -0.94
N THR A 4 63.53 -20.41 -1.57
CA THR A 4 62.77 -19.24 -1.12
C THR A 4 61.41 -19.24 -1.81
N GLY A 5 60.36 -19.57 -1.06
CA GLY A 5 58.97 -19.50 -1.52
C GLY A 5 58.47 -18.05 -1.58
N ARG A 6 57.93 -17.65 -2.74
CA ARG A 6 57.24 -16.36 -2.93
C ARG A 6 55.73 -16.52 -2.69
N PRO A 7 55.07 -15.63 -1.91
CA PRO A 7 53.62 -15.65 -1.77
C PRO A 7 52.93 -15.03 -2.99
N LEU A 8 52.08 -15.81 -3.66
CA LEU A 8 51.23 -15.35 -4.76
C LEU A 8 49.98 -14.63 -4.24
N PHE A 9 49.93 -13.32 -4.54
CA PHE A 9 48.76 -12.49 -4.87
C PHE A 9 47.40 -12.84 -4.23
N ARG A 10 47.11 -12.25 -3.07
CA ARG A 10 45.77 -12.16 -2.43
C ARG A 10 45.13 -10.75 -2.54
N GLY A 11 45.44 -9.99 -3.59
CA GLY A 11 45.16 -8.53 -3.63
C GLY A 11 44.09 -8.01 -4.61
N LYS A 12 43.48 -8.84 -5.46
CA LYS A 12 42.62 -8.34 -6.57
C LYS A 12 41.10 -8.49 -6.38
N SER A 13 40.67 -9.23 -5.35
CA SER A 13 39.23 -9.52 -5.16
C SER A 13 38.44 -8.37 -4.51
N TRP A 14 39.10 -7.47 -3.75
CA TRP A 14 38.42 -6.38 -3.04
C TRP A 14 38.00 -5.20 -3.93
N LEU A 15 38.73 -4.94 -5.02
CA LEU A 15 38.43 -3.82 -5.91
C LEU A 15 37.16 -4.07 -6.75
N VAL A 16 36.88 -5.31 -7.13
CA VAL A 16 35.68 -5.65 -7.93
C VAL A 16 34.41 -5.57 -7.08
N SER A 17 34.46 -6.00 -5.82
CA SER A 17 33.32 -5.90 -4.89
C SER A 17 33.00 -4.46 -4.51
N ALA A 18 34.00 -3.58 -4.43
CA ALA A 18 33.77 -2.15 -4.17
C ALA A 18 33.04 -1.45 -5.35
N LEU A 19 33.35 -1.84 -6.59
CA LEU A 19 32.74 -1.26 -7.78
C LEU A 19 31.25 -1.64 -7.96
N LEU A 20 30.84 -2.87 -7.66
CA LEU A 20 29.42 -3.26 -7.73
C LEU A 20 28.55 -2.57 -6.66
N ALA A 21 29.09 -2.30 -5.48
CA ALA A 21 28.36 -1.61 -4.42
C ALA A 21 28.06 -0.14 -4.77
N LEU A 22 28.95 0.52 -5.51
CA LEU A 22 28.74 1.91 -5.95
C LEU A 22 27.61 2.05 -6.98
N SER A 23 27.42 1.06 -7.86
CA SER A 23 26.41 1.12 -8.92
C SER A 23 24.97 1.12 -8.39
N HIS A 24 24.71 0.40 -7.30
CA HIS A 24 23.36 0.36 -6.69
C HIS A 24 23.01 1.63 -5.91
N LEU A 25 23.99 2.35 -5.38
CA LEU A 25 23.76 3.61 -4.66
C LEU A 25 23.36 4.75 -5.61
N ALA A 26 23.94 4.79 -6.81
CA ALA A 26 23.61 5.82 -7.80
C ALA A 26 22.13 5.80 -8.18
N TRP A 27 21.57 4.62 -8.45
CA TRP A 27 20.18 4.49 -8.90
C TRP A 27 19.14 4.79 -7.81
N ALA A 28 19.45 4.47 -6.55
CA ALA A 28 18.59 4.82 -5.42
C ALA A 28 18.55 6.35 -5.18
N GLY A 29 19.65 7.05 -5.46
CA GLY A 29 19.72 8.51 -5.41
C GLY A 29 18.85 9.18 -6.48
N ASP A 30 18.87 8.66 -7.71
CA ASP A 30 18.09 9.22 -8.82
C ASP A 30 16.59 9.03 -8.64
N TYR A 31 16.14 7.84 -8.20
CA TYR A 31 14.71 7.60 -7.94
C TYR A 31 14.17 8.49 -6.81
N SER A 32 14.92 8.62 -5.70
CA SER A 32 14.47 9.39 -4.55
C SER A 32 14.46 10.90 -4.82
N SER A 33 15.45 11.42 -5.54
CA SER A 33 15.50 12.83 -5.95
C SER A 33 14.38 13.18 -6.94
N GLU A 34 14.12 12.34 -7.93
CA GLU A 34 13.04 12.55 -8.90
C GLU A 34 11.66 12.57 -8.21
N LYS A 35 11.43 11.62 -7.30
CA LYS A 35 10.21 11.58 -6.49
C LYS A 35 10.06 12.82 -5.61
N ALA A 36 11.15 13.30 -5.01
CA ALA A 36 11.15 14.53 -4.23
C ALA A 36 10.79 15.75 -5.10
N ARG A 37 11.30 15.83 -6.34
CA ARG A 37 10.94 16.88 -7.29
C ARG A 37 9.45 16.88 -7.61
N ILE A 38 8.89 15.71 -7.91
CA ILE A 38 7.45 15.57 -8.22
C ILE A 38 6.60 15.95 -7.02
N ASN A 39 6.97 15.50 -5.81
CA ASN A 39 6.23 15.87 -4.59
C ASN A 39 6.26 17.37 -4.35
N LYS A 40 7.43 18.01 -4.47
CA LYS A 40 7.55 19.46 -4.35
C LYS A 40 6.64 20.19 -5.34
N ALA A 41 6.59 19.76 -6.59
CA ALA A 41 5.70 20.35 -7.60
C ALA A 41 4.21 20.18 -7.26
N ARG A 42 3.83 19.06 -6.63
CA ARG A 42 2.45 18.85 -6.15
C ARG A 42 2.13 19.78 -4.97
N ASP A 43 3.05 19.90 -4.01
CA ASP A 43 2.89 20.79 -2.86
C ASP A 43 2.75 22.25 -3.30
N GLU A 44 3.52 22.68 -4.31
CA GLU A 44 3.40 23.99 -4.94
C GLU A 44 2.02 24.18 -5.60
N ALA A 45 1.53 23.18 -6.35
CA ALA A 45 0.18 23.23 -6.95
C ALA A 45 -0.93 23.28 -5.89
N ASP A 46 -0.79 22.53 -4.80
CA ASP A 46 -1.73 22.54 -3.67
C ASP A 46 -1.74 23.90 -2.96
N ALA A 47 -0.58 24.53 -2.78
CA ALA A 47 -0.48 25.88 -2.22
C ALA A 47 -1.16 26.94 -3.12
N ILE A 48 -0.99 26.83 -4.45
CA ILE A 48 -1.68 27.70 -5.41
C ILE A 48 -3.19 27.51 -5.33
N LEU A 49 -3.68 26.26 -5.25
CA LEU A 49 -5.10 26.00 -5.09
C LEU A 49 -5.64 26.62 -3.79
N ALA A 50 -4.94 26.44 -2.67
CA ALA A 50 -5.36 27.01 -1.38
C ALA A 50 -5.49 28.54 -1.43
N ALA A 51 -4.52 29.22 -2.07
CA ALA A 51 -4.59 30.66 -2.30
C ALA A 51 -5.79 31.05 -3.19
N LYS A 52 -6.03 30.31 -4.27
CA LYS A 52 -7.18 30.53 -5.17
C LYS A 52 -8.52 30.29 -4.48
N GLU A 53 -8.61 29.27 -3.62
CA GLU A 53 -9.83 29.03 -2.84
C GLU A 53 -10.12 30.18 -1.86
N ALA A 54 -9.09 30.77 -1.24
CA ALA A 54 -9.24 31.95 -0.39
C ALA A 54 -9.72 33.18 -1.19
N GLU A 55 -9.14 33.43 -2.37
CA GLU A 55 -9.57 34.48 -3.30
C GLU A 55 -11.04 34.28 -3.73
N CYS A 56 -11.41 33.06 -4.12
CA CYS A 56 -12.76 32.74 -4.59
C CYS A 56 -13.84 33.01 -3.54
N ARG A 57 -13.54 32.79 -2.24
CA ARG A 57 -14.48 33.05 -1.14
C ARG A 57 -14.80 34.54 -0.98
N GLN A 58 -13.95 35.44 -1.47
CA GLN A 58 -14.19 36.88 -1.42
C GLN A 58 -15.04 37.39 -2.60
N ARG A 59 -15.29 36.54 -3.62
CA ARG A 59 -16.06 36.90 -4.81
C ARG A 59 -17.54 36.61 -4.62
N PHE A 60 -18.41 37.37 -5.28
CA PHE A 60 -19.86 37.12 -5.25
C PHE A 60 -20.27 35.79 -5.89
N VAL A 61 -19.51 35.29 -6.89
CA VAL A 61 -19.80 34.04 -7.61
C VAL A 61 -18.85 32.92 -7.18
N VAL A 62 -18.81 32.63 -5.87
CA VAL A 62 -17.85 31.69 -5.24
C VAL A 62 -17.85 30.32 -5.92
N ASN A 63 -19.03 29.75 -6.22
CA ASN A 63 -19.14 28.37 -6.68
C ASN A 63 -18.46 28.14 -8.05
N SER A 64 -18.73 29.02 -9.03
CA SER A 64 -18.07 28.95 -10.34
C SER A 64 -16.55 29.04 -10.23
N CYS A 65 -16.07 30.00 -9.43
CA CYS A 65 -14.65 30.22 -9.18
C CYS A 65 -13.98 29.00 -8.55
N LEU A 66 -14.60 28.38 -7.55
CA LEU A 66 -14.06 27.17 -6.90
C LEU A 66 -14.00 25.97 -7.86
N ILE A 67 -15.01 25.80 -8.70
CA ILE A 67 -15.04 24.71 -9.69
C ILE A 67 -13.88 24.87 -10.68
N GLU A 68 -13.68 26.09 -11.22
CA GLU A 68 -12.59 26.41 -12.14
C GLU A 68 -11.22 26.20 -11.49
N ALA A 69 -11.01 26.71 -10.27
CA ALA A 69 -9.76 26.55 -9.54
C ALA A 69 -9.40 25.07 -9.34
N ARG A 70 -10.38 24.23 -8.98
CA ARG A 70 -10.19 22.78 -8.85
C ARG A 70 -9.98 22.07 -10.18
N GLN A 71 -10.59 22.54 -11.27
CA GLN A 71 -10.35 22.00 -12.61
C GLN A 71 -8.90 22.28 -13.05
N GLN A 72 -8.43 23.51 -12.87
CA GLN A 72 -7.04 23.89 -13.17
C GLN A 72 -6.04 23.11 -12.33
N HIS A 73 -6.29 22.97 -11.02
CA HIS A 73 -5.45 22.15 -10.14
C HIS A 73 -5.37 20.70 -10.60
N ARG A 74 -6.50 20.08 -10.94
CA ARG A 74 -6.51 18.71 -11.50
C ARG A 74 -5.69 18.62 -12.79
N ALA A 75 -5.79 19.59 -13.69
CA ALA A 75 -5.03 19.59 -14.94
C ALA A 75 -3.50 19.60 -14.69
N VAL A 76 -3.04 20.28 -13.63
CA VAL A 76 -1.62 20.31 -13.25
C VAL A 76 -1.18 19.04 -12.51
N VAL A 77 -1.99 18.54 -11.57
CA VAL A 77 -1.59 17.43 -10.69
C VAL A 77 -1.72 16.06 -11.35
N GLN A 78 -2.62 15.89 -12.32
CA GLN A 78 -2.80 14.61 -13.02
C GLN A 78 -1.53 14.10 -13.73
N PRO A 79 -0.84 14.87 -14.59
CA PRO A 79 0.40 14.40 -15.22
C PRO A 79 1.48 14.05 -14.19
N LEU A 80 1.63 14.84 -13.11
CA LEU A 80 2.56 14.54 -12.01
C LEU A 80 2.25 13.19 -11.32
N ARG A 81 0.96 12.85 -11.20
CA ARG A 81 0.53 11.56 -10.66
C ARG A 81 0.90 10.42 -11.60
N GLU A 82 0.72 10.60 -12.90
CA GLU A 82 1.07 9.60 -13.92
C GLU A 82 2.59 9.35 -13.93
N GLU A 83 3.39 10.40 -13.88
CA GLU A 83 4.85 10.30 -13.76
C GLU A 83 5.28 9.49 -12.53
N LEU A 84 4.69 9.77 -11.37
CA LEU A 84 4.98 9.03 -10.15
C LEU A 84 4.61 7.54 -10.26
N LEU A 85 3.47 7.23 -10.88
CA LEU A 85 3.07 5.84 -11.13
C LEU A 85 4.05 5.11 -12.04
N LEU A 86 4.57 5.78 -13.08
CA LEU A 86 5.57 5.23 -13.97
C LEU A 86 6.90 4.97 -13.26
N LEU A 87 7.34 5.89 -12.38
CA LEU A 87 8.54 5.70 -11.56
C LEU A 87 8.39 4.52 -10.58
N ASP A 88 7.25 4.42 -9.90
CA ASP A 88 6.98 3.33 -8.96
C ASP A 88 6.88 1.97 -9.67
N GLU A 89 6.37 1.93 -10.89
CA GLU A 89 6.34 0.72 -11.72
C GLU A 89 7.75 0.29 -12.13
N LYS A 90 8.60 1.23 -12.59
CA LYS A 90 10.02 0.96 -12.89
C LYS A 90 10.72 0.37 -11.66
N GLN A 91 10.51 0.96 -10.49
CA GLN A 91 11.10 0.49 -9.25
C GLN A 91 10.60 -0.91 -8.85
N ARG A 92 9.31 -1.19 -9.00
CA ARG A 92 8.76 -2.52 -8.71
C ARG A 92 9.38 -3.58 -9.61
N LYS A 93 9.51 -3.30 -10.92
CA LYS A 93 10.14 -4.22 -11.88
C LYS A 93 11.59 -4.51 -11.53
N GLN A 94 12.35 -3.50 -11.14
CA GLN A 94 13.75 -3.69 -10.75
C GLN A 94 13.90 -4.51 -9.47
N ARG A 95 13.09 -4.24 -8.43
CA ARG A 95 13.12 -5.07 -7.22
C ARG A 95 12.72 -6.51 -7.52
N ALA A 96 11.83 -6.73 -8.49
CA ALA A 96 11.45 -8.07 -8.93
C ALA A 96 12.61 -8.76 -9.65
N SER A 97 13.33 -8.09 -10.56
CA SER A 97 14.51 -8.66 -11.22
C SER A 97 15.63 -8.97 -10.22
N ASP A 98 15.94 -8.03 -9.32
CA ASP A 98 16.97 -8.22 -8.29
C ASP A 98 16.65 -9.44 -7.42
N ARG A 99 15.37 -9.66 -7.12
CA ARG A 99 14.93 -10.83 -6.35
C ARG A 99 15.12 -12.12 -7.14
N LEU A 100 14.81 -12.13 -8.43
CA LEU A 100 15.03 -13.30 -9.29
C LEU A 100 16.51 -13.62 -9.43
N ASP A 101 17.37 -12.61 -9.58
CA ASP A 101 18.81 -12.79 -9.66
C ASP A 101 19.39 -13.34 -8.36
N ARG A 102 18.92 -12.86 -7.20
CA ARG A 102 19.29 -13.43 -5.89
C ARG A 102 18.86 -14.89 -5.74
N ILE A 103 17.67 -15.26 -6.24
CA ILE A 103 17.20 -16.65 -6.22
C ILE A 103 18.09 -17.51 -7.10
N ARG A 104 18.39 -17.05 -8.32
CA ARG A 104 19.27 -17.77 -9.26
C ARG A 104 20.64 -18.00 -8.66
N ALA A 105 21.28 -16.94 -8.16
CA ALA A 105 22.58 -17.02 -7.51
C ALA A 105 22.59 -18.01 -6.33
N LYS A 106 21.50 -18.08 -5.55
CA LYS A 106 21.39 -19.05 -4.44
C LYS A 106 21.13 -20.48 -4.92
N SER A 107 20.40 -20.65 -6.01
CA SER A 107 20.06 -21.97 -6.58
C SER A 107 21.21 -22.58 -7.41
N ASP A 108 22.19 -21.78 -7.82
CA ASP A 108 23.33 -22.28 -8.59
C ASP A 108 24.16 -23.26 -7.73
N PRO A 109 24.33 -24.52 -8.18
CA PRO A 109 24.95 -25.58 -7.37
C PRO A 109 26.43 -25.31 -7.06
N ALA A 110 27.07 -24.41 -7.82
CA ALA A 110 28.42 -23.92 -7.50
C ALA A 110 28.42 -23.02 -6.25
N SER A 111 27.40 -22.17 -6.06
CA SER A 111 27.27 -21.30 -4.89
C SER A 111 26.84 -22.06 -3.64
N SER A 112 26.07 -23.15 -3.78
CA SER A 112 25.67 -23.99 -2.65
C SER A 112 26.82 -24.83 -2.08
N ARG A 113 27.81 -25.20 -2.90
CA ARG A 113 29.02 -25.92 -2.47
C ARG A 113 30.02 -25.02 -1.72
N SER A 114 30.15 -23.75 -2.09
CA SER A 114 30.99 -22.79 -1.37
C SER A 114 30.43 -22.39 -0.01
N ASP A 115 29.10 -22.27 0.11
CA ASP A 115 28.44 -21.99 1.40
C ASP A 115 28.54 -23.19 2.38
N ALA A 116 28.56 -24.43 1.87
CA ALA A 116 28.71 -25.63 2.68
C ALA A 116 30.14 -25.81 3.24
N ALA A 117 31.17 -25.33 2.52
CA ALA A 117 32.56 -25.43 2.94
C ALA A 117 33.00 -24.32 3.92
N ALA A 118 32.23 -23.23 4.05
CA ALA A 118 32.54 -22.08 4.90
C ALA A 118 31.79 -22.08 6.25
N SER A 119 30.98 -23.10 6.56
CA SER A 119 30.43 -23.29 7.91
C SER A 119 31.46 -24.03 8.79
N PRO A 120 32.18 -23.35 9.71
CA PRO A 120 32.94 -24.06 10.72
C PRO A 120 31.96 -24.82 11.63
N ALA A 121 32.27 -26.09 11.86
CA ALA A 121 31.60 -26.95 12.83
C ALA A 121 31.73 -26.35 14.24
N ALA A 122 30.79 -25.51 14.64
CA ALA A 122 30.65 -25.03 16.00
C ALA A 122 29.58 -25.87 16.71
N SER A 123 30.09 -26.90 17.39
CA SER A 123 29.62 -27.49 18.65
C SER A 123 28.12 -27.73 18.84
N ALA A 124 27.77 -29.02 18.72
CA ALA A 124 26.66 -29.62 19.43
C ALA A 124 26.66 -29.19 20.91
N SER A 125 25.63 -28.44 21.32
CA SER A 125 25.32 -28.15 22.71
C SER A 125 23.91 -28.68 23.01
N VAL A 126 23.91 -29.70 23.85
CA VAL A 126 22.84 -30.50 24.48
C VAL A 126 21.48 -29.81 24.64
N PRO A 127 20.34 -30.49 24.41
CA PRO A 127 19.02 -29.97 24.77
C PRO A 127 18.81 -30.11 26.29
N SER A 128 18.74 -28.99 27.01
CA SER A 128 18.33 -28.97 28.41
C SER A 128 16.81 -28.93 28.49
N ALA A 129 16.24 -30.02 29.01
CA ALA A 129 14.86 -30.10 29.43
C ALA A 129 14.63 -29.20 30.65
N SER A 130 13.62 -28.35 30.60
CA SER A 130 12.95 -27.85 31.80
C SER A 130 11.53 -27.44 31.49
N ALA A 131 10.64 -28.12 32.20
CA ALA A 131 9.21 -27.85 32.29
C ALA A 131 8.95 -26.52 33.00
N SER A 132 7.99 -25.73 32.50
CA SER A 132 6.93 -25.17 33.36
C SER A 132 5.92 -24.33 32.58
N ARG A 133 4.66 -24.60 32.92
CA ARG A 133 3.54 -23.64 33.02
C ARG A 133 2.89 -23.20 31.71
N SER A 134 1.93 -24.03 31.32
CA SER A 134 0.56 -23.64 30.97
C SER A 134 0.19 -22.20 31.38
N SER A 135 0.04 -21.32 30.38
CA SER A 135 -0.80 -20.13 30.46
C SER A 135 -1.97 -20.27 29.48
N PRO A 136 -3.20 -19.93 29.89
CA PRO A 136 -4.39 -20.19 29.11
C PRO A 136 -4.46 -19.27 27.89
N ARG A 137 -4.86 -19.86 26.75
CA ARG A 137 -5.27 -19.15 25.53
C ARG A 137 -6.35 -18.10 25.87
N PRO A 138 -6.20 -16.83 25.51
CA PRO A 138 -7.35 -15.96 25.37
C PRO A 138 -8.16 -16.42 24.15
N LEU A 139 -9.41 -16.81 24.39
CA LEU A 139 -10.39 -17.04 23.33
C LEU A 139 -10.64 -15.70 22.62
N ILE A 140 -10.12 -15.59 21.40
CA ILE A 140 -10.45 -14.51 20.48
C ILE A 140 -11.93 -14.69 20.10
N ARG A 141 -12.81 -13.96 20.77
CA ARG A 141 -14.21 -13.80 20.37
C ARG A 141 -14.23 -13.08 19.02
N PRO A 142 -14.89 -13.62 17.97
CA PRO A 142 -15.16 -12.85 16.77
C PRO A 142 -16.12 -11.72 17.14
N ARG A 143 -15.66 -10.48 16.99
CA ARG A 143 -16.48 -9.27 17.18
C ARG A 143 -17.53 -9.24 16.08
N LEU A 144 -18.73 -9.71 16.40
CA LEU A 144 -19.93 -9.51 15.59
C LEU A 144 -20.07 -8.01 15.33
N ARG A 145 -20.01 -7.64 14.05
CA ARG A 145 -20.48 -6.34 13.56
C ARG A 145 -21.93 -6.20 13.98
N SER A 146 -22.18 -5.34 14.97
CA SER A 146 -23.50 -4.80 15.24
C SER A 146 -23.93 -4.00 14.01
N PHE A 147 -24.95 -4.51 13.32
CA PHE A 147 -25.80 -3.71 12.46
C PHE A 147 -26.47 -2.66 13.36
N GLY A 148 -26.21 -1.38 13.11
CA GLY A 148 -26.97 -0.31 13.74
C GLY A 148 -28.39 -0.28 13.15
N PRO A 149 -29.44 -0.13 13.97
CA PRO A 149 -30.77 0.10 13.46
C PRO A 149 -30.91 1.54 12.98
N ALA A 150 -31.66 1.70 11.89
CA ALA A 150 -32.28 2.94 11.51
C ALA A 150 -33.28 3.38 12.58
N SER A 151 -33.19 4.64 13.01
CA SER A 151 -34.28 5.45 13.56
C SER A 151 -33.92 6.89 13.20
N GLU A 152 -34.62 7.48 12.23
CA GLU A 152 -35.85 8.27 12.45
C GLU A 152 -35.55 9.59 13.16
N SER A 153 -35.71 10.66 12.39
CA SER A 153 -35.85 12.03 12.89
C SER A 153 -37.01 12.14 13.88
N PRO A 154 -36.91 13.10 14.80
CA PRO A 154 -37.93 14.14 14.78
C PRO A 154 -37.34 15.55 14.86
N LEU A 155 -37.95 16.45 14.08
CA LEU A 155 -37.94 17.89 14.32
C LEU A 155 -38.67 18.20 15.63
N ALA A 156 -38.07 19.02 16.50
CA ALA A 156 -38.72 20.21 17.09
C ALA A 156 -37.73 20.94 18.01
N ASP A 157 -37.66 22.26 17.79
CA ASP A 157 -37.34 23.37 18.69
C ASP A 157 -36.33 23.20 19.84
N MET A 158 -35.32 24.10 19.87
CA MET A 158 -35.05 25.06 20.97
C MET A 158 -33.78 25.90 20.67
N PRO A 159 -33.59 27.05 21.37
CA PRO A 159 -33.12 28.30 20.78
C PRO A 159 -31.63 28.60 20.96
N ALA A 160 -31.22 29.67 20.28
CA ALA A 160 -29.90 30.28 20.31
C ALA A 160 -29.35 30.50 21.73
N ALA A 161 -28.20 29.89 22.01
CA ALA A 161 -27.29 30.30 23.06
C ALA A 161 -25.85 30.30 22.50
N SER A 162 -25.15 31.37 22.82
CA SER A 162 -23.82 31.80 22.36
C SER A 162 -22.71 30.73 22.49
N PRO A 163 -21.66 30.79 21.65
CA PRO A 163 -20.52 29.89 21.76
C PRO A 163 -19.50 30.38 22.80
N GLU A 164 -19.29 29.60 23.86
CA GLU A 164 -18.08 29.63 24.69
C GLU A 164 -17.00 28.70 24.07
N PRO A 165 -15.72 29.09 24.08
CA PRO A 165 -14.64 28.31 23.47
C PRO A 165 -14.19 27.16 24.38
N SER A 166 -14.63 25.93 24.07
CA SER A 166 -14.08 24.73 24.70
C SER A 166 -12.81 24.30 23.98
N THR A 167 -11.72 24.41 24.73
CA THR A 167 -10.38 23.89 24.46
C THR A 167 -10.42 22.37 24.22
N THR A 168 -9.91 21.95 23.08
CA THR A 168 -9.58 20.56 22.77
C THR A 168 -8.48 20.06 23.69
N PRO A 169 -8.61 18.90 24.37
CA PRO A 169 -7.44 18.17 24.82
C PRO A 169 -6.78 17.50 23.60
N GLU A 170 -5.52 17.83 23.36
CA GLU A 170 -4.59 17.10 22.51
C GLU A 170 -4.54 15.63 22.94
N GLY A 171 -5.38 14.81 22.32
CA GLY A 171 -5.19 13.36 22.29
C GLY A 171 -4.10 13.02 21.28
N VAL A 172 -2.84 13.19 21.69
CA VAL A 172 -1.69 12.62 20.99
C VAL A 172 -1.89 11.10 20.98
N MET A 173 -2.42 10.56 19.88
CA MET A 173 -2.31 9.13 19.58
C MET A 173 -0.85 8.85 19.30
N GLU A 174 -0.13 8.55 20.36
CA GLU A 174 1.22 8.05 20.36
C GLU A 174 1.20 6.69 19.63
N ILE A 175 1.65 6.70 18.37
CA ILE A 175 1.89 5.49 17.59
C ILE A 175 3.05 4.79 18.30
N PRO A 176 2.86 3.62 18.95
CA PRO A 176 3.96 2.96 19.63
C PRO A 176 5.01 2.60 18.58
N ALA A 177 6.23 3.08 18.80
CA ALA A 177 7.39 2.77 18.00
C ALA A 177 7.46 1.25 17.78
N ALA A 178 7.48 0.85 16.52
CA ALA A 178 7.58 -0.55 16.13
C ALA A 178 8.84 -1.16 16.75
N ASP A 179 8.64 -2.02 17.75
CA ASP A 179 9.68 -2.82 18.37
C ASP A 179 10.39 -3.67 17.29
N PRO A 180 11.68 -3.42 17.00
CA PRO A 180 12.41 -4.16 15.97
C PRO A 180 12.70 -5.62 16.37
N GLY A 181 12.33 -6.05 17.59
CA GLY A 181 12.61 -7.38 18.13
C GLY A 181 11.66 -8.51 17.73
N HIS A 182 10.60 -8.25 16.97
CA HIS A 182 9.61 -9.27 16.59
C HIS A 182 9.60 -9.60 15.10
N ALA A 183 10.78 -9.92 14.56
CA ALA A 183 10.89 -10.83 13.43
C ALA A 183 10.48 -12.25 13.84
N ARG A 184 9.20 -12.43 14.21
CA ARG A 184 8.60 -13.76 14.31
C ARG A 184 8.72 -14.37 12.93
N LYS A 185 9.66 -15.29 12.78
CA LYS A 185 9.76 -16.22 11.64
C LYS A 185 8.36 -16.77 11.44
N ARG A 186 7.59 -16.21 10.51
CA ARG A 186 6.35 -16.84 10.03
C ARG A 186 6.84 -18.13 9.42
N LEU A 187 6.75 -19.23 10.18
CA LEU A 187 6.86 -20.56 9.62
C LEU A 187 5.82 -20.59 8.51
N THR A 188 6.28 -20.52 7.27
CA THR A 188 5.45 -20.86 6.12
C THR A 188 4.89 -22.25 6.43
N PRO A 189 3.56 -22.41 6.51
CA PRO A 189 2.97 -23.72 6.70
C PRO A 189 3.57 -24.65 5.63
N MET A 190 4.17 -25.75 6.06
CA MET A 190 4.69 -26.76 5.14
C MET A 190 3.58 -27.11 4.14
N PRO A 191 3.90 -27.28 2.84
CA PRO A 191 2.89 -27.62 1.84
C PRO A 191 2.24 -28.94 2.25
N ASN A 192 0.97 -28.85 2.68
CA ASN A 192 0.14 -30.01 2.95
C ASN A 192 -0.01 -30.79 1.64
N ALA A 193 0.07 -32.12 1.67
CA ALA A 193 -0.19 -32.98 0.51
C ALA A 193 -1.54 -32.68 -0.18
N ASN A 194 -2.48 -32.08 0.55
CA ASN A 194 -3.79 -31.66 0.04
C ASN A 194 -3.83 -30.23 -0.54
N ALA A 195 -2.74 -29.47 -0.54
CA ALA A 195 -2.75 -28.06 -0.96
C ALA A 195 -3.23 -27.83 -2.40
N LEU A 196 -2.93 -28.77 -3.31
CA LEU A 196 -3.42 -28.72 -4.68
C LEU A 196 -4.95 -28.92 -4.73
N LYS A 197 -5.47 -29.92 -4.02
CA LYS A 197 -6.92 -30.19 -3.93
C LYS A 197 -7.67 -29.01 -3.32
N ASP A 198 -7.14 -28.46 -2.23
CA ASP A 198 -7.70 -27.27 -1.58
C ASP A 198 -7.72 -26.06 -2.52
N SER A 199 -6.69 -25.90 -3.36
CA SER A 199 -6.65 -24.80 -4.34
C SER A 199 -7.67 -24.96 -5.45
N THR A 200 -7.88 -26.18 -5.94
CA THR A 200 -8.87 -26.49 -6.98
C THR A 200 -10.28 -26.36 -6.45
N ASP A 201 -10.53 -26.77 -5.20
CA ASP A 201 -11.85 -26.64 -4.58
C ASP A 201 -12.20 -25.18 -4.31
N ARG A 202 -11.25 -24.37 -3.86
CA ARG A 202 -11.44 -22.92 -3.71
C ARG A 202 -11.71 -22.24 -5.05
N ALA A 203 -11.04 -22.65 -6.13
CA ALA A 203 -11.30 -22.10 -7.45
C ALA A 203 -12.74 -22.39 -7.90
N ARG A 204 -13.21 -23.63 -7.73
CA ARG A 204 -14.59 -24.02 -8.04
C ARG A 204 -15.61 -23.25 -7.19
N GLU A 205 -15.38 -23.08 -5.88
CA GLU A 205 -16.27 -22.31 -5.02
C GLU A 205 -16.36 -20.82 -5.45
N ILE A 206 -15.24 -20.24 -5.90
CA ILE A 206 -15.20 -18.86 -6.40
C ILE A 206 -16.02 -18.72 -7.68
N GLU A 207 -15.91 -19.68 -8.60
CA GLU A 207 -16.68 -19.70 -9.85
C GLU A 207 -18.18 -19.85 -9.58
N GLU A 208 -18.59 -20.83 -8.75
CA GLU A 208 -19.98 -21.01 -8.34
C GLU A 208 -20.55 -19.75 -7.66
N ARG A 209 -19.74 -19.08 -6.83
CA ARG A 209 -20.15 -17.82 -6.19
C ARG A 209 -20.33 -16.71 -7.22
N ARG A 210 -19.44 -16.60 -8.21
CA ARG A 210 -19.56 -15.62 -9.30
C ARG A 210 -20.82 -15.86 -10.12
N GLU A 211 -21.10 -17.09 -10.50
CA GLU A 211 -22.32 -17.46 -11.24
C GLU A 211 -23.58 -17.12 -10.45
N ARG A 212 -23.60 -17.42 -9.15
CA ARG A 212 -24.72 -17.07 -8.27
C ARG A 212 -24.97 -15.57 -8.21
N VAL A 213 -23.91 -14.76 -8.17
CA VAL A 213 -24.01 -13.29 -8.18
C VAL A 213 -24.52 -12.79 -9.54
N LEU A 214 -24.01 -13.33 -10.64
CA LEU A 214 -24.46 -12.98 -11.99
C LEU A 214 -25.94 -13.31 -12.19
N LYS A 215 -26.38 -14.51 -11.79
CA LYS A 215 -27.78 -14.91 -11.85
C LYS A 215 -28.68 -13.97 -11.03
N ARG A 216 -28.29 -13.64 -9.80
CA ARG A 216 -29.03 -12.68 -8.96
C ARG A 216 -29.09 -11.29 -9.59
N ASN A 217 -28.00 -10.83 -10.23
CA ASN A 217 -27.98 -9.55 -10.91
C ASN A 217 -28.88 -9.55 -12.15
N ALA A 218 -28.90 -10.64 -12.92
CA ALA A 218 -29.79 -10.81 -14.07
C ALA A 218 -31.27 -10.84 -13.63
N GLU A 219 -31.61 -11.59 -12.58
CA GLU A 219 -32.96 -11.61 -12.00
C GLU A 219 -33.38 -10.22 -11.50
N LYS A 220 -32.48 -9.48 -10.85
CA LYS A 220 -32.74 -8.10 -10.42
C LYS A 220 -32.90 -7.15 -11.61
N ALA A 221 -32.12 -7.32 -12.68
CA ALA A 221 -32.24 -6.51 -13.88
C ALA A 221 -33.57 -6.76 -14.60
N ALA A 222 -33.98 -8.02 -14.72
CA ALA A 222 -35.27 -8.39 -15.32
C ALA A 222 -36.48 -7.87 -14.53
N LYS A 223 -36.35 -7.74 -13.19
CA LYS A 223 -37.40 -7.20 -12.32
C LYS A 223 -37.41 -5.68 -12.20
N LYS A 224 -36.36 -4.98 -12.63
CA LYS A 224 -36.30 -3.52 -12.53
C LYS A 224 -37.15 -2.91 -13.65
N PRO A 225 -38.15 -2.07 -13.33
CA PRO A 225 -38.85 -1.31 -14.37
C PRO A 225 -37.86 -0.39 -15.09
N PRO A 226 -38.06 -0.12 -16.39
CA PRO A 226 -37.26 0.87 -17.11
C PRO A 226 -37.33 2.20 -16.34
N ALA A 227 -36.16 2.83 -16.13
CA ALA A 227 -36.11 4.11 -15.46
C ALA A 227 -37.02 5.09 -16.21
N ALA A 228 -37.93 5.74 -15.48
CA ALA A 228 -38.78 6.77 -16.06
C ALA A 228 -37.88 7.82 -16.73
N PRO A 229 -38.22 8.28 -17.94
CA PRO A 229 -37.44 9.30 -18.62
C PRO A 229 -37.34 10.50 -17.69
N LEU A 230 -36.12 11.02 -17.55
CA LEU A 230 -35.88 12.24 -16.79
C LEU A 230 -36.82 13.33 -17.34
N PRO A 231 -37.42 14.15 -16.46
CA PRO A 231 -38.25 15.26 -16.91
C PRO A 231 -37.40 16.13 -17.85
N VAL A 232 -37.80 16.21 -19.11
CA VAL A 232 -37.26 17.19 -20.03
C VAL A 232 -37.60 18.56 -19.45
N PRO A 233 -36.62 19.46 -19.23
CA PRO A 233 -36.92 20.80 -18.77
C PRO A 233 -37.89 21.41 -19.77
N ALA A 234 -39.07 21.83 -19.29
CA ALA A 234 -40.03 22.56 -20.10
C ALA A 234 -39.28 23.72 -20.75
N ALA A 235 -39.33 23.78 -22.09
CA ALA A 235 -38.76 24.88 -22.85
C ALA A 235 -39.28 26.18 -22.24
N ALA A 236 -38.38 26.93 -21.60
CA ALA A 236 -38.66 28.27 -21.15
C ALA A 236 -39.00 29.11 -22.38
N SER A 237 -40.25 29.55 -22.43
CA SER A 237 -40.67 30.82 -23.01
C SER A 237 -40.37 31.04 -24.49
N SER A 238 -41.34 30.67 -25.32
CA SER A 238 -41.61 31.41 -26.55
C SER A 238 -41.95 32.87 -26.24
N VAL A 239 -41.20 33.81 -26.83
CA VAL A 239 -41.70 34.97 -27.61
C VAL A 239 -42.58 35.96 -26.81
N ALA A 240 -42.20 37.17 -26.39
CA ALA A 240 -41.41 38.24 -27.03
C ALA A 240 -41.87 38.56 -28.46
N GLY A 241 -42.96 39.32 -28.57
CA GLY A 241 -43.49 39.89 -29.82
C GLY A 241 -44.94 40.29 -29.68
#